data_AF-A0A3D9DDJ6-F1
#
_entry.id   AF-A0A3D9DDJ6-F1
#
_cell.length_a   1.000
_cell.length_b   1.000
_cell.length_c   1.000
_cell.angle_alpha   90.00
_cell.angle_beta   90.00
_cell.angle_gamma   90.00
#
_symmetry.space_group_name_H-M   'P 1'
#
loop_
_entity.id
_entity.type
_entity.pdbx_description
1 polymer ?
#
loop_
_entity_poly.entity_id
_entity_poly.type
_entity_poly.pdbx_seq_one_letter_code
_entity_poly.pdbx_strand_id
1 'polypeptide(L)'
;MESKKEFFLECYKLGIIKFGRFTLKSGIESPFYVDLRPLASDPKILKNLANYLLEMLPLDNFDLICGVPYAALPMATAMSLESYIPLIIKRKEAKSYGTKKLIEGIYQKGQNCLLVEDVITSGKSLVETIAEVEQEDLKVADIVVVLDREQGGKQLLESKGYRVHTLFNISEVCAILQETGELSDEEVKRIQDFLQGNHIQFEEKTRSSYEQKLEHAQHSVSKKLLETALAKKSNLIASADVTKTQELLDLAEKVGPHIIALKTHIDIISDFEYEKTIVPLKALAEKHQFLLMEDRKFADIGNTQELQFTSGVFKITDWADFVTSQVIGGFESLDCFKNVGVVAIVGMSSKGALTTASYREEALKVALSHPNVIGGVSQNQIPEELLLFTPGVNLADSGDGKGQQYNTPEHVFRMLHSDFIIVGRGIYKSEDPETAAIIYKNEGWNAYVNSLQKNVVQG
;
A
#
# COMPACT_ATOMS: atom_id res chain seq x y z
N MET A 1 -32.96 -11.26 -18.44
CA MET A 1 -31.84 -10.38 -18.07
C MET A 1 -31.57 -10.56 -16.60
N GLU A 2 -30.32 -10.68 -16.23
CA GLU A 2 -29.83 -10.43 -14.87
C GLU A 2 -30.32 -9.05 -14.42
N SER A 3 -30.59 -8.84 -13.13
CA SER A 3 -31.04 -7.52 -12.67
C SER A 3 -29.91 -6.47 -12.81
N LYS A 4 -30.29 -5.19 -12.98
CA LYS A 4 -29.32 -4.07 -13.03
C LYS A 4 -28.35 -4.09 -11.82
N LYS A 5 -28.86 -4.47 -10.64
CA LYS A 5 -28.10 -4.63 -9.39
C LYS A 5 -27.08 -5.77 -9.48
N GLU A 6 -27.49 -6.95 -9.92
CA GLU A 6 -26.59 -8.10 -10.08
C GLU A 6 -25.49 -7.80 -11.10
N PHE A 7 -25.85 -7.15 -12.22
CA PHE A 7 -24.88 -6.70 -13.22
C PHE A 7 -23.86 -5.71 -12.63
N PHE A 8 -24.31 -4.75 -11.82
CA PHE A 8 -23.40 -3.84 -11.13
C PHE A 8 -22.43 -4.59 -10.20
N LEU A 9 -22.91 -5.57 -9.43
CA LEU A 9 -22.07 -6.36 -8.53
C LEU A 9 -21.06 -7.23 -9.30
N GLU A 10 -21.42 -7.74 -10.47
CA GLU A 10 -20.48 -8.43 -11.38
C GLU A 10 -19.38 -7.47 -11.85
N CYS A 11 -19.76 -6.25 -12.28
CA CYS A 11 -18.82 -5.20 -12.66
C CYS A 11 -17.90 -4.78 -11.51
N TYR A 12 -18.45 -4.63 -10.29
CA TYR A 12 -17.72 -4.19 -9.10
C TYR A 12 -16.52 -5.09 -8.76
N LYS A 13 -16.65 -6.40 -8.98
CA LYS A 13 -15.56 -7.38 -8.78
C LYS A 13 -14.33 -7.12 -9.64
N LEU A 14 -14.45 -6.36 -10.73
CA LEU A 14 -13.32 -5.92 -11.55
C LEU A 14 -12.58 -4.69 -10.98
N GLY A 15 -12.96 -4.22 -9.79
CA GLY A 15 -12.30 -3.10 -9.12
C GLY A 15 -12.57 -1.74 -9.78
N ILE A 16 -13.73 -1.60 -10.43
CA ILE A 16 -14.11 -0.39 -11.18
C ILE A 16 -14.37 0.84 -10.31
N ILE A 17 -14.63 0.62 -9.02
CA ILE A 17 -14.80 1.66 -8.01
C ILE A 17 -13.99 1.23 -6.79
N LYS A 18 -13.23 2.17 -6.22
CA LYS A 18 -12.45 1.97 -5.01
C LYS A 18 -12.81 3.04 -3.99
N PHE A 19 -12.86 2.66 -2.71
CA PHE A 19 -13.16 3.55 -1.60
C PHE A 19 -11.92 3.76 -0.73
N GLY A 20 -11.82 4.93 -0.11
CA GLY A 20 -10.63 5.37 0.63
C GLY A 20 -10.15 6.75 0.19
N ARG A 21 -8.90 7.10 0.49
CA ARG A 21 -8.35 8.43 0.22
C ARG A 21 -7.66 8.48 -1.15
N PHE A 22 -8.20 9.27 -2.08
CA PHE A 22 -7.64 9.44 -3.43
C PHE A 22 -7.46 10.92 -3.78
N THR A 23 -6.30 11.28 -4.34
CA THR A 23 -6.08 12.64 -4.86
C THR A 23 -6.51 12.70 -6.33
N LEU A 24 -7.49 13.55 -6.64
CA LEU A 24 -7.96 13.78 -8.01
C LEU A 24 -6.98 14.68 -8.78
N LYS A 25 -7.11 14.73 -10.12
CA LYS A 25 -6.33 15.66 -10.96
C LYS A 25 -6.48 17.13 -10.58
N SER A 26 -7.58 17.49 -9.92
CA SER A 26 -7.82 18.83 -9.38
C SER A 26 -7.03 19.12 -8.10
N GLY A 27 -6.35 18.13 -7.52
CA GLY A 27 -5.73 18.21 -6.20
C GLY A 27 -6.68 17.94 -5.03
N ILE A 28 -7.99 17.83 -5.30
CA ILE A 28 -9.01 17.55 -4.27
C ILE A 28 -8.91 16.09 -3.83
N GLU A 29 -9.01 15.86 -2.51
CA GLU A 29 -9.14 14.52 -1.96
C GLU A 29 -10.58 14.01 -2.09
N SER A 30 -10.72 12.82 -2.67
CA SER A 30 -11.98 12.15 -2.93
C SER A 30 -12.05 10.87 -2.10
N PRO A 31 -13.19 10.57 -1.45
CA PRO A 31 -13.36 9.33 -0.68
C PRO A 31 -13.58 8.09 -1.56
N PHE A 32 -13.62 8.27 -2.88
CA PHE A 32 -13.73 7.20 -3.85
C PHE A 32 -13.05 7.56 -5.18
N TYR A 33 -12.64 6.55 -5.91
CA TYR A 33 -12.06 6.64 -7.24
C TYR A 33 -12.78 5.69 -8.20
N VAL A 34 -13.01 6.13 -9.43
CA VAL A 34 -13.73 5.37 -10.45
C VAL A 34 -12.80 5.16 -11.65
N ASP A 35 -12.71 3.92 -12.11
CA ASP A 35 -12.00 3.53 -13.32
C ASP A 35 -12.76 2.42 -14.04
N LEU A 36 -13.46 2.76 -15.12
CA LEU A 36 -14.31 1.81 -15.85
C LEU A 36 -13.59 1.05 -16.98
N ARG A 37 -12.30 1.30 -17.20
CA ARG A 37 -11.50 0.60 -18.22
C ARG A 37 -11.47 -0.93 -18.06
N PRO A 38 -11.44 -1.50 -16.84
CA PRO A 38 -11.47 -2.95 -16.66
C PRO A 38 -12.69 -3.64 -17.29
N LEU A 39 -13.83 -2.93 -17.43
CA LEU A 39 -15.05 -3.48 -18.04
C LEU A 39 -14.80 -3.97 -19.48
N ALA A 40 -13.90 -3.31 -20.21
CA ALA A 40 -13.56 -3.70 -21.58
C ALA A 40 -12.72 -4.99 -21.68
N SER A 41 -12.19 -5.48 -20.55
CA SER A 41 -11.36 -6.70 -20.51
C SER A 41 -12.17 -7.98 -20.35
N ASP A 42 -13.45 -7.88 -20.00
CA ASP A 42 -14.39 -9.01 -19.95
C ASP A 42 -15.44 -8.87 -21.08
N PRO A 43 -15.40 -9.73 -22.12
CA PRO A 43 -16.32 -9.62 -23.25
C PRO A 43 -17.80 -9.78 -22.89
N LYS A 44 -18.13 -10.58 -21.87
CA LYS A 44 -19.52 -10.79 -21.44
C LYS A 44 -20.05 -9.52 -20.78
N ILE A 45 -19.27 -8.95 -19.87
CA ILE A 45 -19.60 -7.70 -19.19
C ILE A 45 -19.70 -6.54 -20.19
N LEU A 46 -18.75 -6.42 -21.13
CA LEU A 46 -18.78 -5.39 -22.15
C LEU A 46 -20.02 -5.47 -23.05
N LYS A 47 -20.41 -6.69 -23.48
CA LYS A 47 -21.62 -6.89 -24.27
C LYS A 47 -22.89 -6.53 -23.47
N ASN A 48 -22.98 -6.99 -22.23
CA ASN A 48 -24.12 -6.66 -21.37
C ASN A 48 -24.20 -5.15 -21.11
N LEU A 49 -23.07 -4.50 -20.85
CA LEU A 49 -23.00 -3.04 -20.68
C LEU A 49 -23.55 -2.33 -21.92
N ALA A 50 -23.11 -2.71 -23.12
CA ALA A 50 -23.59 -2.10 -24.36
C ALA A 50 -25.11 -2.24 -24.51
N ASN A 51 -25.67 -3.41 -24.21
CA ASN A 51 -27.12 -3.63 -24.25
C ASN A 51 -27.87 -2.74 -23.25
N TYR A 52 -27.40 -2.65 -22.00
CA TYR A 52 -27.98 -1.75 -21.00
C TYR A 52 -27.93 -0.28 -21.44
N LEU A 53 -26.83 0.16 -22.06
CA LEU A 53 -26.72 1.53 -22.57
C LEU A 53 -27.68 1.78 -23.74
N LEU A 54 -27.82 0.83 -24.66
CA LEU A 54 -28.74 0.93 -25.81
C LEU A 54 -30.21 0.92 -25.40
N GLU A 55 -30.60 0.13 -24.40
CA GLU A 55 -31.99 0.04 -23.91
C GLU A 55 -32.51 1.34 -23.30
N MET A 56 -31.62 2.23 -22.84
CA MET A 56 -32.00 3.55 -22.34
C MET A 56 -32.31 4.57 -23.45
N LEU A 57 -32.06 4.23 -24.71
CA LEU A 57 -31.95 5.19 -25.80
C LEU A 57 -33.00 4.96 -26.90
N PRO A 58 -33.58 6.04 -27.47
CA PRO A 58 -34.42 5.94 -28.66
C PRO A 58 -33.54 5.81 -29.92
N LEU A 59 -33.13 4.57 -30.24
CA LEU A 59 -32.08 4.30 -31.25
C LEU A 59 -32.34 4.89 -32.65
N ASP A 60 -33.61 5.02 -33.05
CA ASP A 60 -34.00 5.61 -34.34
C ASP A 60 -33.59 7.09 -34.50
N ASN A 61 -33.17 7.76 -33.42
CA ASN A 61 -32.75 9.15 -33.46
C ASN A 61 -31.30 9.37 -33.86
N PHE A 62 -30.48 8.31 -33.96
CA PHE A 62 -29.03 8.42 -34.11
C PHE A 62 -28.54 7.83 -35.44
N ASP A 63 -27.76 8.63 -36.16
CA ASP A 63 -27.05 8.21 -37.36
C ASP A 63 -25.65 7.69 -37.04
N LEU A 64 -25.05 8.15 -35.93
CA LEU A 64 -23.67 7.87 -35.53
C LEU A 64 -23.55 7.68 -34.01
N ILE A 65 -22.63 6.83 -33.58
CA ILE A 65 -22.16 6.73 -32.20
C ILE A 65 -20.74 7.31 -32.13
N CYS A 66 -20.47 8.21 -31.18
CA CYS A 66 -19.15 8.77 -30.94
C CYS A 66 -18.63 8.40 -29.54
N GLY A 67 -17.62 7.53 -29.48
CA GLY A 67 -16.98 7.15 -28.21
C GLY A 67 -15.89 8.13 -27.77
N VAL A 68 -15.97 8.60 -26.53
CA VAL A 68 -14.92 9.43 -25.91
C VAL A 68 -13.74 8.54 -25.46
N PRO A 69 -12.49 8.89 -25.79
CA PRO A 69 -11.33 8.05 -25.50
C PRO A 69 -10.84 8.23 -24.05
N TYR A 70 -10.30 7.19 -23.40
CA TYR A 70 -10.12 5.82 -23.89
C TYR A 70 -11.15 4.83 -23.32
N ALA A 71 -11.79 5.18 -22.20
CA ALA A 71 -12.61 4.24 -21.44
C ALA A 71 -13.96 3.96 -22.12
N ALA A 72 -14.59 4.97 -22.72
CA ALA A 72 -15.88 4.82 -23.38
C ALA A 72 -15.77 4.23 -24.79
N LEU A 73 -14.61 4.31 -25.44
CA LEU A 73 -14.41 3.84 -26.82
C LEU A 73 -14.72 2.33 -27.01
N PRO A 74 -14.24 1.39 -26.17
CA PRO A 74 -14.65 -0.01 -26.25
C PRO A 74 -16.17 -0.20 -26.08
N MET A 75 -16.80 0.58 -25.20
CA MET A 75 -18.24 0.52 -24.95
C MET A 75 -19.03 1.00 -26.17
N ALA A 76 -18.63 2.13 -26.75
CA ALA A 76 -19.20 2.67 -27.98
C ALA A 76 -19.02 1.70 -29.16
N THR A 77 -17.88 1.01 -29.23
CA THR A 77 -17.62 -0.02 -30.25
C THR A 77 -18.60 -1.19 -30.10
N ALA A 78 -18.79 -1.69 -28.88
CA ALA A 78 -19.76 -2.74 -28.61
C ALA A 78 -21.21 -2.28 -28.92
N MET A 79 -21.58 -1.05 -28.54
CA MET A 79 -22.89 -0.48 -28.88
C MET A 79 -23.11 -0.38 -30.39
N SER A 80 -22.09 0.02 -31.16
CA SER A 80 -22.15 0.07 -32.62
C SER A 80 -22.36 -1.32 -33.24
N LEU A 81 -21.68 -2.35 -32.71
CA LEU A 81 -21.84 -3.73 -33.17
C LEU A 81 -23.24 -4.30 -32.89
N GLU A 82 -23.82 -4.01 -31.72
CA GLU A 82 -25.14 -4.53 -31.35
C GLU A 82 -26.29 -3.75 -32.01
N SER A 83 -26.15 -2.43 -32.22
CA SER A 83 -27.19 -1.57 -32.81
C SER A 83 -27.09 -1.39 -34.32
N TYR A 84 -25.96 -1.77 -34.93
CA TYR A 84 -25.59 -1.48 -36.32
C TYR A 84 -25.51 0.02 -36.66
N ILE A 85 -25.50 0.92 -35.67
CA ILE A 85 -25.26 2.35 -35.88
C ILE A 85 -23.75 2.58 -36.06
N PRO A 86 -23.29 3.25 -37.13
CA PRO A 86 -21.87 3.46 -37.39
C PRO A 86 -21.12 4.20 -36.26
N LEU A 87 -19.91 3.73 -35.96
CA LEU A 87 -19.00 4.34 -34.98
C LEU A 87 -18.11 5.41 -35.62
N ILE A 88 -18.02 6.57 -34.97
CA ILE A 88 -16.95 7.56 -35.12
C ILE A 88 -16.15 7.65 -33.82
N ILE A 89 -14.89 8.07 -33.92
CA ILE A 89 -13.95 8.07 -32.79
C ILE A 89 -13.47 9.49 -32.54
N LYS A 90 -13.67 9.97 -31.31
CA LYS A 90 -13.01 11.18 -30.83
C LYS A 90 -11.58 10.86 -30.42
N ARG A 91 -10.61 11.65 -30.84
CA ARG A 91 -9.21 11.53 -30.42
C ARG A 91 -8.95 12.36 -29.17
N LYS A 92 -8.08 11.88 -28.29
CA LYS A 92 -7.62 12.66 -27.13
C LYS A 92 -6.73 13.84 -27.55
N GLU A 93 -5.94 13.63 -28.60
CA GLU A 93 -4.98 14.60 -29.12
C GLU A 93 -5.08 14.67 -30.65
N ALA A 94 -5.01 15.89 -31.19
CA ALA A 94 -4.93 16.12 -32.63
C ALA A 94 -3.62 15.54 -33.19
N LYS A 95 -3.63 15.05 -34.43
CA LYS A 95 -2.39 14.62 -35.10
C LYS A 95 -1.46 15.83 -35.26
N SER A 96 -0.16 15.64 -34.99
CA SER A 96 0.88 16.64 -35.26
C SER A 96 1.14 16.85 -36.76
N TYR A 97 0.66 15.94 -37.62
CA TYR A 97 0.79 15.97 -39.08
C TYR A 97 -0.53 15.52 -39.76
N GLY A 98 -0.83 16.03 -40.96
CA GLY A 98 -2.05 15.69 -41.73
C GLY A 98 -3.24 16.65 -41.52
N THR A 99 -4.48 16.14 -41.64
CA THR A 99 -5.74 16.93 -41.62
C THR A 99 -6.09 17.58 -40.28
N LYS A 100 -5.30 17.33 -39.21
CA LYS A 100 -5.51 17.84 -37.83
C LYS A 100 -6.91 17.57 -37.24
N LYS A 101 -7.70 16.66 -37.81
CA LYS A 101 -9.04 16.32 -37.34
C LYS A 101 -8.99 15.63 -35.97
N LEU A 102 -9.96 15.99 -35.12
CA LEU A 102 -10.18 15.37 -33.81
C LEU A 102 -11.20 14.22 -33.87
N ILE A 103 -12.02 14.17 -34.91
CA ILE A 103 -13.02 13.13 -35.15
C ILE A 103 -12.59 12.25 -36.34
N GLU A 104 -12.47 10.95 -36.11
CA GLU A 104 -12.11 9.93 -37.10
C GLU A 104 -13.33 9.07 -37.44
N GLY A 105 -13.44 8.62 -38.70
CA GLY A 105 -14.56 7.80 -39.17
C GLY A 105 -15.18 8.36 -40.45
N ILE A 106 -16.28 7.75 -40.89
CA ILE A 106 -17.04 8.15 -42.07
C ILE A 106 -18.33 8.79 -41.60
N TYR A 107 -18.52 10.08 -41.90
CA TYR A 107 -19.70 10.85 -41.52
C TYR A 107 -20.02 11.94 -42.54
N GLN A 108 -21.24 12.46 -42.46
CA GLN A 108 -21.79 13.54 -43.26
C GLN A 108 -22.31 14.65 -42.34
N LYS A 109 -22.29 15.89 -42.84
CA LYS A 109 -22.78 17.04 -42.11
C LYS A 109 -24.27 16.91 -41.79
N GLY A 110 -24.66 17.36 -40.61
CA GLY A 110 -26.04 17.41 -40.14
C GLY A 110 -26.56 16.11 -39.53
N GLN A 111 -25.76 15.03 -39.51
CA GLN A 111 -26.09 13.75 -38.88
C GLN A 111 -26.23 13.90 -37.35
N ASN A 112 -27.17 13.15 -36.78
CA ASN A 112 -27.39 13.06 -35.34
C ASN A 112 -26.42 12.05 -34.72
N CYS A 113 -25.65 12.51 -33.74
CA CYS A 113 -24.62 11.73 -33.08
C CYS A 113 -24.98 11.51 -31.61
N LEU A 114 -24.91 10.25 -31.18
CA LEU A 114 -24.91 9.85 -29.77
C LEU A 114 -23.49 9.94 -29.22
N LEU A 115 -23.26 10.73 -28.17
CA LEU A 115 -21.98 10.71 -27.46
C LEU A 115 -22.00 9.67 -26.33
N VAL A 116 -20.94 8.86 -26.26
CA VAL A 116 -20.76 7.82 -25.23
C VAL A 116 -19.58 8.18 -24.35
N GLU A 117 -19.82 8.28 -23.05
CA GLU A 117 -18.81 8.57 -22.01
C GLU A 117 -18.84 7.52 -20.89
N ASP A 118 -17.72 7.31 -20.21
CA ASP A 118 -17.67 6.37 -19.11
C ASP A 118 -18.16 7.01 -17.80
N VAL A 119 -17.63 8.17 -17.45
CA VAL A 119 -17.89 8.84 -16.17
C VAL A 119 -18.12 10.34 -16.35
N ILE A 120 -19.19 10.86 -15.76
CA ILE A 120 -19.43 12.30 -15.67
C ILE A 120 -19.15 12.85 -14.26
N THR A 121 -18.34 13.91 -14.19
CA THR A 121 -18.00 14.66 -12.96
C THR A 121 -18.64 16.04 -12.96
N SER A 122 -17.85 17.09 -13.26
CA SER A 122 -18.30 18.48 -13.42
C SER A 122 -18.86 18.78 -14.81
N GLY A 123 -18.78 17.83 -15.74
CA GLY A 123 -19.26 17.99 -17.13
C GLY A 123 -18.36 18.81 -18.05
N LYS A 124 -17.32 19.50 -17.55
CA LYS A 124 -16.45 20.39 -18.36
C LYS A 124 -15.82 19.71 -19.58
N SER A 125 -15.27 18.50 -19.39
CA SER A 125 -14.65 17.72 -20.48
C SER A 125 -15.65 17.32 -21.58
N LEU A 126 -16.91 17.06 -21.19
CA LEU A 126 -17.97 16.75 -22.15
C LEU A 126 -18.40 18.00 -22.91
N VAL A 127 -18.48 19.17 -22.26
CA VAL A 127 -18.75 20.45 -22.94
C VAL A 127 -17.71 20.74 -24.01
N GLU A 128 -16.42 20.52 -23.72
CA GLU A 128 -15.34 20.65 -24.71
C GLU A 128 -15.51 19.66 -25.87
N THR A 129 -15.80 18.39 -25.55
CA THR A 129 -15.97 17.33 -26.55
C THR A 129 -17.17 17.59 -27.46
N ILE A 130 -18.29 18.09 -26.92
CA ILE A 130 -19.47 18.46 -27.69
C ILE A 130 -19.12 19.56 -28.70
N ALA A 131 -18.41 20.60 -28.26
CA ALA A 131 -18.00 21.69 -29.14
C ALA A 131 -17.09 21.20 -30.27
N GLU A 132 -16.20 20.23 -30.01
CA GLU A 132 -15.34 19.61 -31.02
C GLU A 132 -16.12 18.77 -32.04
N VAL A 133 -17.18 18.08 -31.61
CA VAL A 133 -18.06 17.30 -32.48
C VAL A 133 -18.94 18.21 -33.35
N GLU A 134 -19.51 19.25 -32.75
CA GLU A 134 -20.34 20.25 -33.45
C GLU A 134 -19.53 21.08 -34.47
N GLN A 135 -18.22 21.28 -34.24
CA GLN A 135 -17.31 21.92 -35.20
C GLN A 135 -17.15 21.14 -36.52
N GLU A 136 -17.41 19.83 -36.54
CA GLU A 136 -17.45 19.02 -37.76
C GLU A 136 -18.86 18.98 -38.39
N ASP A 137 -19.74 19.91 -38.00
CA ASP A 137 -21.15 20.04 -38.43
C ASP A 137 -22.02 18.83 -38.06
N LEU A 138 -21.68 18.09 -37.00
CA LEU A 138 -22.51 17.02 -36.44
C LEU A 138 -23.42 17.57 -35.34
N LYS A 139 -24.58 16.94 -35.13
CA LYS A 139 -25.52 17.33 -34.06
C LYS A 139 -25.42 16.34 -32.91
N VAL A 140 -24.99 16.78 -31.74
CA VAL A 140 -25.06 15.94 -30.54
C VAL A 140 -26.53 15.88 -30.08
N ALA A 141 -27.19 14.75 -30.36
CA ALA A 141 -28.61 14.57 -30.03
C ALA A 141 -28.80 14.21 -28.56
N ASP A 142 -28.08 13.18 -28.12
CA ASP A 142 -28.12 12.68 -26.74
C ASP A 142 -26.70 12.27 -26.30
N ILE A 143 -26.53 12.18 -24.99
CA ILE A 143 -25.30 11.74 -24.33
C ILE A 143 -25.67 10.57 -23.44
N VAL A 144 -24.92 9.47 -23.51
CA VAL A 144 -25.08 8.33 -22.61
C VAL A 144 -23.80 8.13 -21.81
N VAL A 145 -23.96 7.93 -20.50
CA VAL A 145 -22.87 7.81 -19.54
C VAL A 145 -23.06 6.57 -18.67
N VAL A 146 -21.99 5.82 -18.38
CA VAL A 146 -22.10 4.66 -17.50
C VAL A 146 -22.32 5.08 -16.05
N LEU A 147 -21.54 6.04 -15.52
CA LEU A 147 -21.65 6.49 -14.13
C LEU A 147 -21.68 8.02 -14.00
N ASP A 148 -22.73 8.53 -13.36
CA ASP A 148 -22.77 9.89 -12.83
C ASP A 148 -22.21 9.95 -11.41
N ARG A 149 -21.18 10.77 -11.21
CA ARG A 149 -20.61 11.01 -9.87
C ARG A 149 -21.42 12.02 -9.07
N GLU A 150 -22.50 12.57 -9.61
CA GLU A 150 -23.40 13.54 -8.96
C GLU A 150 -22.67 14.80 -8.50
N GLN A 151 -21.68 15.24 -9.27
CA GLN A 151 -20.89 16.46 -9.03
C GLN A 151 -21.29 17.63 -9.93
N GLY A 152 -22.56 17.66 -10.36
CA GLY A 152 -23.17 18.75 -11.13
C GLY A 152 -23.02 18.66 -12.66
N GLY A 153 -22.30 17.67 -13.19
CA GLY A 153 -22.03 17.57 -14.62
C GLY A 153 -23.27 17.30 -15.48
N LYS A 154 -24.17 16.42 -15.00
CA LYS A 154 -25.43 16.14 -15.71
C LYS A 154 -26.29 17.40 -15.82
N GLN A 155 -26.49 18.09 -14.69
CA GLN A 155 -27.28 19.32 -14.62
C GLN A 155 -26.67 20.44 -15.48
N LEU A 156 -25.34 20.54 -15.54
CA LEU A 156 -24.65 21.48 -16.42
C LEU A 156 -24.99 21.24 -17.90
N LEU A 157 -24.93 19.99 -18.36
CA LEU A 157 -25.21 19.63 -19.74
C LEU A 157 -26.69 19.80 -20.08
N GLU A 158 -27.59 19.40 -19.18
CA GLU A 158 -29.04 19.61 -19.33
C GLU A 158 -29.39 21.11 -19.39
N SER A 159 -28.75 21.96 -18.59
CA SER A 159 -28.93 23.42 -18.65
C SER A 159 -28.51 24.04 -19.97
N LYS A 160 -27.64 23.36 -20.73
CA LYS A 160 -27.20 23.73 -22.08
C LYS A 160 -28.10 23.14 -23.17
N GLY A 161 -29.13 22.38 -22.81
CA GLY A 161 -30.11 21.80 -23.74
C GLY A 161 -29.80 20.38 -24.21
N TYR A 162 -28.77 19.73 -23.67
CA TYR A 162 -28.44 18.34 -24.03
C TYR A 162 -29.23 17.34 -23.18
N ARG A 163 -29.60 16.20 -23.77
CA ARG A 163 -30.21 15.09 -23.04
C ARG A 163 -29.12 14.14 -22.55
N VAL A 164 -29.12 13.83 -21.26
CA VAL A 164 -28.09 12.99 -20.63
C VAL A 164 -28.71 11.78 -19.95
N HIS A 165 -28.35 10.60 -20.44
CA HIS A 165 -28.75 9.30 -19.91
C HIS A 165 -27.60 8.71 -19.10
N THR A 166 -27.91 8.19 -17.91
CA THR A 166 -26.90 7.69 -16.96
C THR A 166 -27.29 6.30 -16.50
N LEU A 167 -26.46 5.29 -16.73
CA LEU A 167 -26.78 3.92 -16.32
C LEU A 167 -26.79 3.81 -14.79
N PHE A 168 -25.76 4.31 -14.12
CA PHE A 168 -25.68 4.39 -12.67
C PHE A 168 -25.45 5.82 -12.21
N ASN A 169 -25.86 6.14 -10.98
CA ASN A 169 -25.36 7.30 -10.25
C ASN A 169 -24.65 6.82 -8.97
N ILE A 170 -23.78 7.65 -8.40
CA ILE A 170 -22.97 7.27 -7.24
C ILE A 170 -23.85 6.98 -6.00
N SER A 171 -24.97 7.69 -5.81
CA SER A 171 -25.91 7.40 -4.73
C SER A 171 -26.52 5.99 -4.84
N GLU A 172 -26.92 5.57 -6.04
CA GLU A 172 -27.42 4.21 -6.32
C GLU A 172 -26.34 3.16 -6.06
N VAL A 173 -25.11 3.42 -6.51
CA VAL A 173 -23.96 2.54 -6.25
C VAL A 173 -23.71 2.38 -4.75
N CYS A 174 -23.69 3.49 -4.00
CA CYS A 174 -23.49 3.47 -2.55
C CYS A 174 -24.60 2.68 -1.84
N ALA A 175 -25.86 2.86 -2.25
CA ALA A 175 -26.98 2.12 -1.67
C ALA A 175 -26.87 0.61 -1.91
N ILE A 176 -26.51 0.19 -3.13
CA ILE A 176 -26.30 -1.23 -3.47
C ILE A 176 -25.18 -1.83 -2.60
N LEU A 177 -24.04 -1.14 -2.49
CA LEU A 177 -22.88 -1.64 -1.75
C LEU A 177 -23.08 -1.62 -0.23
N GLN A 178 -23.84 -0.67 0.29
CA GLN A 178 -24.23 -0.65 1.70
C GLN A 178 -25.14 -1.84 2.02
N GLU A 179 -26.12 -2.14 1.16
CA GLU A 179 -27.02 -3.29 1.32
C GLU A 179 -26.25 -4.63 1.32
N THR A 180 -25.18 -4.73 0.53
CA THR A 180 -24.33 -5.95 0.48
C THR A 180 -23.22 -5.98 1.53
N GLY A 181 -23.10 -4.95 2.38
CA GLY A 181 -22.05 -4.87 3.41
C GLY A 181 -20.64 -4.54 2.89
N GLU A 182 -20.53 -4.10 1.63
CA GLU A 182 -19.28 -3.67 1.00
C GLU A 182 -18.92 -2.22 1.36
N LEU A 183 -19.88 -1.45 1.87
CA LEU A 183 -19.69 -0.10 2.42
C LEU A 183 -20.31 0.01 3.81
N SER A 184 -19.58 0.63 4.73
CA SER A 184 -20.09 1.01 6.05
C SER A 184 -20.92 2.29 6.02
N ASP A 185 -21.77 2.49 7.03
CA ASP A 185 -22.56 3.73 7.21
C ASP A 185 -21.66 4.98 7.27
N GLU A 186 -20.48 4.88 7.85
CA GLU A 186 -19.51 5.96 7.94
C GLU A 186 -18.91 6.31 6.57
N GLU A 187 -18.59 5.31 5.74
CA GLU A 187 -18.10 5.53 4.38
C GLU A 187 -19.17 6.15 3.50
N VAL A 188 -20.41 5.68 3.59
CA VAL A 188 -21.55 6.27 2.87
C VAL A 188 -21.73 7.73 3.27
N LYS A 189 -21.72 8.03 4.56
CA LYS A 189 -21.81 9.41 5.07
C LYS A 189 -20.67 10.27 4.53
N ARG A 190 -19.44 9.76 4.53
CA ARG A 190 -18.26 10.46 3.99
C ARG A 190 -18.40 10.80 2.51
N ILE A 191 -18.94 9.88 1.72
CA ILE A 191 -19.22 10.10 0.30
C ILE A 191 -20.31 11.16 0.14
N GLN A 192 -21.38 11.12 0.94
CA GLN A 192 -22.42 12.15 0.90
C GLN A 192 -21.88 13.54 1.24
N ASP A 193 -21.03 13.65 2.27
CA ASP A 193 -20.35 14.88 2.65
C ASP A 193 -19.50 15.43 1.49
N PHE A 194 -18.74 14.56 0.81
CA PHE A 194 -17.98 14.95 -0.39
C PHE A 194 -18.84 15.55 -1.48
N LEU A 195 -19.97 14.90 -1.79
CA LEU A 195 -20.87 15.30 -2.87
C LEU A 195 -21.54 16.64 -2.57
N GLN A 196 -21.79 16.95 -1.29
CA GLN A 196 -22.29 18.25 -0.84
C GLN A 196 -21.22 19.35 -0.83
N GLY A 197 -19.95 19.01 -1.08
CA GLY A 197 -18.83 19.95 -1.00
C GLY A 197 -18.37 20.23 0.43
N ASN A 198 -18.77 19.40 1.40
CA ASN A 198 -18.32 19.51 2.79
C ASN A 198 -16.85 19.06 2.89
N HIS A 199 -16.13 19.60 3.90
CA HIS A 199 -14.78 19.13 4.20
C HIS A 199 -14.83 17.70 4.73
N ILE A 200 -14.01 16.81 4.17
CA ILE A 200 -13.93 15.42 4.57
C ILE A 200 -12.74 15.22 5.48
N GLN A 201 -12.97 14.59 6.62
CA GLN A 201 -11.89 14.04 7.43
C GLN A 201 -11.74 12.55 7.12
N PHE A 202 -10.53 12.16 6.72
CA PHE A 202 -10.12 10.78 6.74
C PHE A 202 -9.58 10.49 8.14
N GLU A 203 -10.10 9.46 8.80
CA GLU A 203 -9.46 8.99 10.03
C GLU A 203 -8.05 8.50 9.68
N GLU A 204 -7.03 9.18 10.20
CA GLU A 204 -5.69 8.62 10.21
C GLU A 204 -5.73 7.42 11.16
N LYS A 205 -5.51 6.21 10.63
CA LYS A 205 -5.28 5.03 11.48
C LYS A 205 -4.10 5.36 12.38
N THR A 206 -4.37 5.57 13.66
CA THR A 206 -3.33 5.71 14.66
C THR A 206 -2.74 4.35 14.94
N ARG A 207 -1.40 4.25 14.99
CA ARG A 207 -0.73 3.05 15.45
C ARG A 207 -1.18 2.66 16.87
N SER A 208 -1.10 1.38 17.21
CA SER A 208 -1.17 0.93 18.60
C SER A 208 0.07 1.37 19.39
N SER A 209 -0.17 1.64 20.66
CA SER A 209 0.86 1.78 21.69
C SER A 209 1.55 0.44 21.99
N TYR A 210 2.70 0.48 22.66
CA TYR A 210 3.41 -0.74 23.05
C TYR A 210 2.62 -1.50 24.12
N GLU A 211 1.90 -0.79 24.99
CA GLU A 211 0.98 -1.35 25.98
C GLU A 211 -0.15 -2.13 25.29
N GLN A 212 -0.80 -1.54 24.29
CA GLN A 212 -1.83 -2.23 23.51
C GLN A 212 -1.27 -3.44 22.76
N LYS A 213 -0.08 -3.31 22.15
CA LYS A 213 0.58 -4.46 21.50
C LYS A 213 0.95 -5.55 22.50
N LEU A 214 1.35 -5.19 23.72
CA LEU A 214 1.72 -6.13 24.77
C LEU A 214 0.53 -6.96 25.26
N GLU A 215 -0.66 -6.37 25.35
CA GLU A 215 -1.90 -7.07 25.70
C GLU A 215 -2.25 -8.20 24.71
N HIS A 216 -1.93 -8.01 23.43
CA HIS A 216 -2.28 -8.95 22.35
C HIS A 216 -1.13 -9.88 21.95
N ALA A 217 0.10 -9.56 22.36
CA ALA A 217 1.28 -10.36 22.04
C ALA A 217 1.13 -11.79 22.56
N GLN A 218 1.24 -12.78 21.68
CA GLN A 218 1.16 -14.20 22.06
C GLN A 218 2.54 -14.78 22.39
N HIS A 219 3.54 -14.46 21.55
CA HIS A 219 4.89 -15.01 21.69
C HIS A 219 5.66 -14.37 22.85
N SER A 220 6.36 -15.18 23.64
CA SER A 220 7.10 -14.72 24.83
C SER A 220 8.19 -13.70 24.49
N VAL A 221 8.88 -13.86 23.36
CA VAL A 221 9.89 -12.92 22.89
C VAL A 221 9.28 -11.57 22.49
N SER A 222 8.10 -11.55 21.86
CA SER A 222 7.38 -10.30 21.57
C SER A 222 7.06 -9.53 22.84
N LYS A 223 6.57 -10.25 23.88
CA LYS A 223 6.29 -9.65 25.19
C LYS A 223 7.55 -9.05 25.81
N LYS A 224 8.65 -9.81 25.86
CA LYS A 224 9.94 -9.34 26.39
C LYS A 224 10.46 -8.11 25.66
N LEU A 225 10.35 -8.06 24.32
CA LEU A 225 10.78 -6.90 23.54
C LEU A 225 9.97 -5.66 23.90
N LEU A 226 8.64 -5.78 23.97
CA LEU A 226 7.74 -4.68 24.32
C LEU A 226 7.92 -4.22 25.77
N GLU A 227 8.05 -5.15 26.71
CA GLU A 227 8.34 -4.87 28.13
C GLU A 227 9.68 -4.15 28.29
N THR A 228 10.72 -4.63 27.60
CA THR A 228 12.05 -4.00 27.59
C THR A 228 11.98 -2.59 27.00
N ALA A 229 11.21 -2.41 25.93
CA ALA A 229 11.02 -1.12 25.30
C ALA A 229 10.36 -0.11 26.25
N LEU A 230 9.28 -0.52 26.92
CA LEU A 230 8.57 0.28 27.91
C LEU A 230 9.46 0.61 29.12
N ALA A 231 10.13 -0.39 29.70
CA ALA A 231 10.97 -0.23 30.88
C ALA A 231 12.16 0.71 30.62
N LYS A 232 12.79 0.59 29.45
CA LYS A 232 13.97 1.37 29.10
C LYS A 232 13.64 2.67 28.39
N LYS A 233 12.37 2.88 28.00
CA LYS A 233 11.95 3.94 27.07
C LYS A 233 12.87 3.97 25.84
N SER A 234 13.02 2.81 25.22
CA SER A 234 13.87 2.61 24.06
C SER A 234 13.16 1.73 23.05
N ASN A 235 13.32 2.04 21.78
CA ASN A 235 12.89 1.22 20.67
C ASN A 235 14.06 0.95 19.71
N LEU A 236 15.28 1.09 20.23
CA LEU A 236 16.52 0.98 19.50
C LEU A 236 17.09 -0.44 19.59
N ILE A 237 17.39 -1.00 18.43
CA ILE A 237 18.21 -2.19 18.24
C ILE A 237 19.54 -1.75 17.63
N ALA A 238 20.65 -1.98 18.33
CA ALA A 238 21.98 -1.69 17.78
C ALA A 238 22.48 -2.86 16.93
N SER A 239 22.89 -2.60 15.70
CA SER A 239 23.56 -3.56 14.81
C SER A 239 25.06 -3.50 15.02
N ALA A 240 25.60 -4.52 15.68
CA ALA A 240 27.01 -4.64 16.02
C ALA A 240 27.81 -5.31 14.89
N ASP A 241 27.95 -4.63 13.75
CA ASP A 241 28.69 -5.14 12.58
C ASP A 241 30.21 -4.91 12.72
N VAL A 242 30.78 -5.44 13.80
CA VAL A 242 32.23 -5.45 14.12
C VAL A 242 32.81 -6.84 13.85
N THR A 243 34.14 -6.98 13.83
CA THR A 243 34.79 -8.24 13.35
C THR A 243 35.64 -8.96 14.39
N LYS A 244 35.75 -8.39 15.59
CA LYS A 244 36.50 -8.95 16.71
C LYS A 244 35.63 -9.11 17.93
N THR A 245 35.85 -10.19 18.68
CA THR A 245 35.10 -10.46 19.92
C THR A 245 35.20 -9.30 20.92
N GLN A 246 36.39 -8.73 21.11
CA GLN A 246 36.55 -7.63 22.07
C GLN A 246 35.77 -6.37 21.63
N GLU A 247 35.76 -6.04 20.33
CA GLU A 247 34.99 -4.91 19.81
C GLU A 247 33.48 -5.10 20.04
N LEU A 248 32.99 -6.34 19.87
CA LEU A 248 31.59 -6.68 20.11
C LEU A 248 31.21 -6.51 21.57
N LEU A 249 32.03 -7.03 22.49
CA LEU A 249 31.78 -6.95 23.93
C LEU A 249 31.88 -5.52 24.45
N ASP A 250 32.88 -4.75 24.01
CA ASP A 250 33.05 -3.34 24.37
C ASP A 250 31.87 -2.49 23.88
N LEU A 251 31.40 -2.75 22.66
CA LEU A 251 30.21 -2.08 22.13
C LEU A 251 28.97 -2.45 22.95
N ALA A 252 28.75 -3.74 23.20
CA ALA A 252 27.59 -4.24 23.95
C ALA A 252 27.53 -3.70 25.39
N GLU A 253 28.67 -3.57 26.07
CA GLU A 253 28.76 -2.95 27.41
C GLU A 253 28.35 -1.47 27.36
N LYS A 254 28.83 -0.72 26.36
CA LYS A 254 28.53 0.72 26.19
C LYS A 254 27.07 0.98 25.82
N VAL A 255 26.54 0.25 24.83
CA VAL A 255 25.20 0.53 24.30
C VAL A 255 24.09 -0.20 25.06
N GLY A 256 24.45 -1.24 25.81
CA GLY A 256 23.54 -2.14 26.53
C GLY A 256 22.44 -1.41 27.32
N PRO A 257 22.75 -0.40 28.15
CA PRO A 257 21.73 0.34 28.90
C PRO A 257 20.68 1.07 28.04
N HIS A 258 20.97 1.30 26.76
CA HIS A 258 20.18 2.17 25.88
C HIS A 258 19.39 1.42 24.81
N ILE A 259 19.68 0.14 24.58
CA ILE A 259 19.05 -0.67 23.53
C ILE A 259 18.06 -1.69 24.10
N ILE A 260 17.10 -2.13 23.29
CA ILE A 260 16.23 -3.26 23.64
C ILE A 260 16.78 -4.59 23.19
N ALA A 261 17.60 -4.59 22.14
CA ALA A 261 18.27 -5.76 21.62
C ALA A 261 19.58 -5.38 20.93
N LEU A 262 20.54 -6.30 20.98
CA LEU A 262 21.78 -6.22 20.22
C LEU A 262 21.70 -7.21 19.06
N LYS A 263 21.81 -6.69 17.83
CA LYS A 263 21.81 -7.49 16.62
C LYS A 263 23.24 -7.82 16.21
N THR A 264 23.53 -9.10 16.04
CA THR A 264 24.82 -9.62 15.61
C THR A 264 24.77 -10.18 14.19
N HIS A 265 25.95 -10.27 13.58
CA HIS A 265 26.25 -11.22 12.52
C HIS A 265 27.41 -12.06 13.07
N ILE A 266 27.12 -13.16 13.77
CA ILE A 266 28.20 -13.85 14.51
C ILE A 266 29.25 -14.46 13.57
N ASP A 267 28.86 -14.74 12.33
CA ASP A 267 29.66 -15.33 11.27
C ASP A 267 30.76 -14.40 10.72
N ILE A 268 30.72 -13.09 11.01
CA ILE A 268 31.78 -12.15 10.63
C ILE A 268 32.84 -11.94 11.73
N ILE A 269 32.66 -12.54 12.92
CA ILE A 269 33.63 -12.47 14.01
C ILE A 269 34.81 -13.41 13.72
N SER A 270 35.93 -12.82 13.37
CA SER A 270 37.11 -13.52 12.86
C SER A 270 37.85 -14.35 13.92
N ASP A 271 37.67 -14.05 15.20
CA ASP A 271 38.27 -14.72 16.36
C ASP A 271 37.21 -15.41 17.23
N PHE A 272 36.12 -15.88 16.61
CA PHE A 272 35.01 -16.52 17.33
C PHE A 272 35.46 -17.76 18.10
N GLU A 273 35.27 -17.71 19.42
CA GLU A 273 35.24 -18.85 20.30
C GLU A 273 34.01 -18.73 21.19
N TYR A 274 33.17 -19.78 21.25
CA TYR A 274 31.87 -19.73 21.94
C TYR A 274 31.99 -19.24 23.39
N GLU A 275 32.91 -19.83 24.16
CA GLU A 275 33.15 -19.47 25.57
C GLU A 275 33.67 -18.05 25.76
N LYS A 276 34.44 -17.51 24.80
CA LYS A 276 35.00 -16.16 24.89
C LYS A 276 34.09 -15.09 24.30
N THR A 277 33.14 -15.48 23.46
CA THR A 277 32.31 -14.54 22.69
C THR A 277 30.89 -14.54 23.22
N ILE A 278 30.23 -15.70 23.23
CA ILE A 278 28.80 -15.81 23.55
C ILE A 278 28.55 -15.75 25.05
N VAL A 279 29.33 -16.44 25.88
CA VAL A 279 29.14 -16.44 27.33
C VAL A 279 29.21 -15.03 27.94
N PRO A 280 30.26 -14.21 27.69
CA PRO A 280 30.28 -12.84 28.19
C PRO A 280 29.21 -11.96 27.53
N LEU A 281 28.87 -12.19 26.26
CA LEU A 281 27.79 -11.44 25.61
C LEU A 281 26.43 -11.68 26.27
N LYS A 282 26.12 -12.94 26.64
CA LYS A 282 24.92 -13.27 27.43
C LYS A 282 24.93 -12.61 28.80
N ALA A 283 26.09 -12.57 29.47
CA ALA A 283 26.22 -11.88 30.75
C ALA A 283 25.96 -10.38 30.63
N LEU A 284 26.39 -9.75 29.54
CA LEU A 284 26.09 -8.33 29.23
C LEU A 284 24.60 -8.12 28.94
N ALA A 285 23.98 -9.01 28.17
CA ALA A 285 22.54 -8.99 27.87
C ALA A 285 21.70 -9.07 29.15
N GLU A 286 22.07 -9.96 30.07
CA GLU A 286 21.45 -10.08 31.38
C GLU A 286 21.71 -8.84 32.26
N LYS A 287 22.96 -8.40 32.36
CA LYS A 287 23.35 -7.22 33.16
C LYS A 287 22.57 -5.97 32.76
N HIS A 288 22.42 -5.73 31.46
CA HIS A 288 21.84 -4.51 30.91
C HIS A 288 20.39 -4.68 30.45
N GLN A 289 19.81 -5.86 30.62
CA GLN A 289 18.42 -6.20 30.26
C GLN A 289 18.13 -5.83 28.79
N PHE A 290 18.83 -6.47 27.85
CA PHE A 290 18.52 -6.42 26.43
C PHE A 290 18.53 -7.84 25.84
N LEU A 291 17.87 -8.03 24.70
CA LEU A 291 17.79 -9.33 24.02
C LEU A 291 18.89 -9.50 22.96
N LEU A 292 19.25 -10.74 22.63
CA LEU A 292 20.20 -11.06 21.57
C LEU A 292 19.47 -11.46 20.29
N MET A 293 19.79 -10.76 19.21
CA MET A 293 19.25 -11.01 17.88
C MET A 293 20.36 -11.47 16.94
N GLU A 294 20.26 -12.68 16.41
CA GLU A 294 21.19 -13.12 15.36
C GLU A 294 20.58 -12.87 13.97
N ASP A 295 21.18 -11.96 13.21
CA ASP A 295 20.71 -11.57 11.88
C ASP A 295 21.21 -12.52 10.78
N ARG A 296 21.00 -13.81 11.00
CA ARG A 296 21.52 -14.88 10.14
C ARG A 296 20.89 -14.93 8.76
N LYS A 297 19.66 -14.40 8.62
CA LYS A 297 18.84 -14.44 7.40
C LYS A 297 18.76 -15.86 6.82
N PHE A 298 18.29 -16.82 7.64
CA PHE A 298 18.06 -18.19 7.17
C PHE A 298 17.22 -18.20 5.90
N ALA A 299 17.55 -19.06 4.93
CA ALA A 299 16.95 -19.01 3.60
C ALA A 299 17.03 -20.38 2.91
N ASP A 300 16.88 -21.46 3.69
CA ASP A 300 17.00 -22.83 3.21
C ASP A 300 15.71 -23.62 3.58
N ILE A 301 15.64 -24.87 3.15
CA ILE A 301 14.57 -25.79 3.56
C ILE A 301 14.73 -26.21 5.03
N GLY A 302 13.61 -26.60 5.67
CA GLY A 302 13.52 -26.83 7.11
C GLY A 302 14.66 -27.66 7.73
N ASN A 303 14.96 -28.84 7.16
CA ASN A 303 15.99 -29.73 7.70
C ASN A 303 17.40 -29.12 7.68
N THR A 304 17.77 -28.41 6.60
CA THR A 304 19.10 -27.81 6.49
C THR A 304 19.26 -26.65 7.45
N GLN A 305 18.26 -25.77 7.53
CA GLN A 305 18.33 -24.63 8.43
C GLN A 305 18.20 -25.03 9.91
N GLU A 306 17.52 -26.13 10.23
CA GLU A 306 17.53 -26.71 11.59
C GLU A 306 18.97 -27.03 12.02
N LEU A 307 19.76 -27.66 11.15
CA LEU A 307 21.18 -27.92 11.43
C LEU A 307 22.01 -26.63 11.50
N GLN A 308 21.76 -25.65 10.63
CA GLN A 308 22.44 -24.34 10.69
C GLN A 308 22.11 -23.58 11.99
N PHE A 309 20.90 -23.74 12.51
CA PHE A 309 20.41 -23.08 13.72
C PHE A 309 20.87 -23.77 15.00
N THR A 310 20.80 -25.10 15.06
CA THR A 310 21.04 -25.88 16.28
C THR A 310 22.49 -26.37 16.44
N SER A 311 23.21 -26.53 15.33
CA SER A 311 24.49 -27.23 15.30
C SER A 311 25.63 -26.31 14.85
N GLY A 312 26.72 -26.91 14.37
CA GLY A 312 27.89 -26.19 13.88
C GLY A 312 28.65 -25.47 14.99
N VAL A 313 29.49 -24.53 14.57
CA VAL A 313 30.38 -23.77 15.46
C VAL A 313 29.59 -22.76 16.30
N PHE A 314 28.52 -22.18 15.73
CA PHE A 314 27.83 -21.04 16.33
C PHE A 314 26.69 -21.41 17.28
N LYS A 315 26.04 -22.58 17.10
CA LYS A 315 24.94 -23.08 17.94
C LYS A 315 23.92 -21.98 18.30
N ILE A 316 23.37 -21.32 17.28
CA ILE A 316 22.57 -20.08 17.43
C ILE A 316 21.41 -20.26 18.41
N THR A 317 20.79 -21.45 18.41
CA THR A 317 19.68 -21.80 19.32
C THR A 317 20.01 -21.67 20.81
N ASP A 318 21.28 -21.75 21.22
CA ASP A 318 21.68 -21.79 22.64
C ASP A 318 21.76 -20.38 23.27
N TRP A 319 21.69 -19.32 22.46
CA TRP A 319 21.98 -17.97 22.92
C TRP A 319 21.16 -16.85 22.27
N ALA A 320 20.69 -17.01 21.04
CA ALA A 320 19.87 -15.97 20.42
C ALA A 320 18.44 -16.04 20.96
N ASP A 321 17.89 -14.90 21.41
CA ASP A 321 16.48 -14.80 21.79
C ASP A 321 15.58 -14.80 20.55
N PHE A 322 16.07 -14.22 19.45
CA PHE A 322 15.38 -14.22 18.16
C PHE A 322 16.34 -14.12 16.97
N VAL A 323 15.85 -14.52 15.80
CA VAL A 323 16.63 -14.62 14.57
C VAL A 323 15.89 -14.03 13.38
N THR A 324 16.60 -13.72 12.30
CA THR A 324 15.98 -13.36 11.01
C THR A 324 15.91 -14.57 10.07
N SER A 325 14.79 -14.68 9.36
CA SER A 325 14.59 -15.71 8.33
C SER A 325 13.85 -15.17 7.12
N GLN A 326 14.28 -15.58 5.92
CA GLN A 326 13.51 -15.43 4.69
C GLN A 326 12.35 -16.41 4.69
N VAL A 327 11.21 -16.02 4.13
CA VAL A 327 10.03 -16.90 4.03
C VAL A 327 9.95 -17.62 2.68
N ILE A 328 10.99 -17.50 1.83
CA ILE A 328 11.04 -18.15 0.52
C ILE A 328 11.05 -19.67 0.61
N GLY A 329 11.47 -20.24 1.75
CA GLY A 329 11.41 -21.68 2.03
C GLY A 329 10.01 -22.21 2.33
N GLY A 330 9.00 -21.33 2.42
CA GLY A 330 7.62 -21.69 2.76
C GLY A 330 7.38 -21.83 4.27
N PHE A 331 6.12 -22.09 4.64
CA PHE A 331 5.64 -22.13 6.02
C PHE A 331 6.42 -23.12 6.89
N GLU A 332 6.48 -24.40 6.49
CA GLU A 332 7.10 -25.48 7.27
C GLU A 332 8.61 -25.31 7.48
N SER A 333 9.25 -24.45 6.67
CA SER A 333 10.65 -24.13 6.90
C SER A 333 10.84 -23.52 8.30
N LEU A 334 9.90 -22.69 8.77
CA LEU A 334 10.05 -21.94 10.02
C LEU A 334 9.80 -22.78 11.30
N ASP A 335 9.36 -24.03 11.17
CA ASP A 335 9.05 -24.92 12.31
C ASP A 335 10.28 -25.29 13.15
N CYS A 336 11.47 -25.25 12.56
CA CYS A 336 12.71 -25.61 13.26
C CYS A 336 13.12 -24.60 14.35
N PHE A 337 12.64 -23.35 14.28
CA PHE A 337 13.02 -22.27 15.18
C PHE A 337 12.25 -22.34 16.51
N LYS A 338 12.53 -23.38 17.29
CA LYS A 338 11.88 -23.62 18.57
C LYS A 338 12.46 -22.70 19.65
N ASN A 339 11.58 -22.18 20.51
CA ASN A 339 11.93 -21.34 21.68
C ASN A 339 12.60 -20.00 21.36
N VAL A 340 12.60 -19.57 20.09
CA VAL A 340 13.12 -18.27 19.65
C VAL A 340 12.06 -17.53 18.85
N GLY A 341 12.11 -16.20 18.87
CA GLY A 341 11.31 -15.40 17.95
C GLY A 341 11.89 -15.44 16.54
N VAL A 342 11.04 -15.50 15.52
CA VAL A 342 11.44 -15.33 14.12
C VAL A 342 10.99 -13.98 13.61
N VAL A 343 11.92 -13.17 13.11
CA VAL A 343 11.61 -11.95 12.38
C VAL A 343 11.72 -12.24 10.88
N ALA A 344 10.57 -12.29 10.21
CA ALA A 344 10.48 -12.60 8.79
C ALA A 344 11.02 -11.46 7.92
N ILE A 345 11.80 -11.77 6.88
CA ILE A 345 12.26 -10.76 5.92
C ILE A 345 11.17 -10.58 4.86
N VAL A 346 10.33 -9.56 5.03
CA VAL A 346 9.18 -9.28 4.14
C VAL A 346 9.46 -8.09 3.20
N GLY A 347 10.47 -7.29 3.51
CA GLY A 347 10.97 -6.21 2.67
C GLY A 347 12.45 -5.94 2.92
N MET A 348 13.18 -5.52 1.87
CA MET A 348 14.59 -5.14 2.00
C MET A 348 14.80 -3.69 1.57
N SER A 349 15.77 -3.04 2.19
CA SER A 349 16.12 -1.63 1.95
C SER A 349 17.12 -1.43 0.79
N SER A 350 17.61 -2.52 0.22
CA SER A 350 18.59 -2.52 -0.87
C SER A 350 17.94 -2.21 -2.23
N LYS A 351 18.57 -1.33 -3.01
CA LYS A 351 18.15 -1.05 -4.39
C LYS A 351 18.09 -2.34 -5.23
N GLY A 352 16.95 -2.57 -5.90
CA GLY A 352 16.75 -3.73 -6.78
C GLY A 352 16.32 -5.02 -6.06
N ALA A 353 15.91 -4.93 -4.78
CA ALA A 353 15.40 -6.09 -4.06
C ALA A 353 14.20 -6.75 -4.77
N LEU A 354 14.18 -8.08 -4.78
CA LEU A 354 13.09 -8.89 -5.35
C LEU A 354 11.88 -9.04 -4.41
N THR A 355 11.88 -8.33 -3.28
CA THR A 355 10.74 -8.23 -2.35
C THR A 355 9.66 -7.29 -2.90
N THR A 356 9.16 -7.65 -4.10
CA THR A 356 8.08 -6.96 -4.81
C THR A 356 6.79 -6.94 -3.99
N ALA A 357 5.80 -6.15 -4.42
CA ALA A 357 4.50 -6.11 -3.77
C ALA A 357 3.85 -7.51 -3.68
N SER A 358 3.90 -8.29 -4.76
CA SER A 358 3.37 -9.66 -4.80
C SER A 358 4.13 -10.61 -3.86
N TYR A 359 5.47 -10.56 -3.85
CA TYR A 359 6.25 -11.35 -2.89
C TYR A 359 5.87 -11.02 -1.45
N ARG A 360 5.76 -9.71 -1.14
CA ARG A 360 5.46 -9.24 0.21
C ARG A 360 4.09 -9.70 0.69
N GLU A 361 3.09 -9.68 -0.19
CA GLU A 361 1.75 -10.16 0.15
C GLU A 361 1.78 -11.63 0.60
N GLU A 362 2.43 -12.50 -0.18
CA GLU A 362 2.57 -13.93 0.17
C GLU A 362 3.45 -14.13 1.41
N ALA A 363 4.53 -13.37 1.52
CA ALA A 363 5.41 -13.39 2.68
C ALA A 363 4.68 -13.03 3.97
N LEU A 364 3.80 -12.02 3.92
CA LEU A 364 2.98 -11.60 5.04
C LEU A 364 1.91 -12.64 5.42
N LYS A 365 1.33 -13.37 4.45
CA LYS A 365 0.41 -14.48 4.73
C LYS A 365 1.09 -15.58 5.57
N VAL A 366 2.32 -15.95 5.21
CA VAL A 366 3.13 -16.90 6.00
C VAL A 366 3.45 -16.33 7.37
N ALA A 367 3.96 -15.10 7.43
CA ALA A 367 4.36 -14.45 8.68
C ALA A 367 3.22 -14.31 9.69
N LEU A 368 2.02 -13.94 9.23
CA LEU A 368 0.83 -13.81 10.09
C LEU A 368 0.33 -15.15 10.62
N SER A 369 0.50 -16.21 9.84
CA SER A 369 -0.08 -17.52 10.18
C SER A 369 0.84 -18.36 11.06
N HIS A 370 2.14 -18.06 11.10
CA HIS A 370 3.13 -18.93 11.72
C HIS A 370 3.41 -18.54 13.19
N PRO A 371 3.25 -19.45 14.17
CA PRO A 371 3.31 -19.12 15.60
C PRO A 371 4.70 -18.67 16.09
N ASN A 372 5.78 -19.11 15.45
CA ASN A 372 7.14 -18.68 15.78
C ASN A 372 7.47 -17.27 15.25
N VAL A 373 6.68 -16.73 14.32
CA VAL A 373 6.97 -15.42 13.71
C VAL A 373 6.41 -14.31 14.59
N ILE A 374 7.30 -13.42 15.02
CA ILE A 374 6.99 -12.32 15.93
C ILE A 374 6.87 -10.97 15.23
N GLY A 375 7.37 -10.88 14.00
CA GLY A 375 7.50 -9.61 13.31
C GLY A 375 8.08 -9.72 11.92
N GLY A 376 8.24 -8.56 11.28
CA GLY A 376 8.78 -8.45 9.93
C GLY A 376 9.87 -7.38 9.81
N VAL A 377 10.96 -7.70 9.11
CA VAL A 377 11.92 -6.71 8.60
C VAL A 377 11.34 -6.08 7.33
N SER A 378 11.15 -4.76 7.32
CA SER A 378 10.59 -4.05 6.18
C SER A 378 10.95 -2.55 6.18
N GLN A 379 10.85 -1.93 5.00
CA GLN A 379 10.81 -0.46 4.80
C GLN A 379 9.41 0.01 4.40
N ASN A 380 8.40 -0.80 4.68
CA ASN A 380 7.00 -0.56 4.36
C ASN A 380 6.16 -0.99 5.55
N GLN A 381 4.97 -0.42 5.68
CA GLN A 381 3.99 -0.88 6.66
C GLN A 381 3.73 -2.38 6.52
N ILE A 382 3.55 -3.03 7.66
CA ILE A 382 3.13 -4.42 7.77
C ILE A 382 1.87 -4.48 8.66
N PRO A 383 1.12 -5.59 8.65
CA PRO A 383 -0.03 -5.79 9.54
C PRO A 383 0.36 -5.59 11.02
N GLU A 384 -0.56 -5.02 11.79
CA GLU A 384 -0.30 -4.51 13.15
C GLU A 384 -0.05 -5.62 14.17
N GLU A 385 -0.55 -6.83 13.88
CA GLU A 385 -0.33 -8.06 14.64
C GLU A 385 1.14 -8.48 14.67
N LEU A 386 1.94 -8.01 13.70
CA LEU A 386 3.39 -8.24 13.63
C LEU A 386 4.15 -7.01 14.15
N LEU A 387 5.28 -7.27 14.82
CA LEU A 387 6.21 -6.21 15.21
C LEU A 387 7.05 -5.78 13.99
N LEU A 388 7.07 -4.49 13.67
CA LEU A 388 7.84 -3.95 12.54
C LEU A 388 9.26 -3.57 12.96
N PHE A 389 10.25 -4.25 12.36
CA PHE A 389 11.67 -3.99 12.54
C PHE A 389 12.20 -3.25 11.30
N THR A 390 12.56 -1.97 11.45
CA THR A 390 12.98 -1.14 10.34
C THR A 390 14.50 -0.91 10.36
N PRO A 391 15.29 -1.55 9.47
CA PRO A 391 16.71 -1.26 9.31
C PRO A 391 16.91 0.04 8.53
N GLY A 392 18.16 0.43 8.25
CA GLY A 392 18.41 1.59 7.38
C GLY A 392 17.89 2.90 7.98
N VAL A 393 18.01 3.08 9.29
CA VAL A 393 17.64 4.33 9.97
C VAL A 393 18.89 5.15 10.26
N ASN A 394 18.82 6.46 10.01
CA ASN A 394 19.89 7.43 10.30
C ASN A 394 19.27 8.78 10.70
N LEU A 395 20.01 9.59 11.46
CA LEU A 395 19.59 10.94 11.85
C LEU A 395 19.57 11.92 10.65
N ALA A 396 20.30 11.62 9.58
CA ALA A 396 20.31 12.41 8.35
C ALA A 396 20.00 11.55 7.11
N ASP A 397 19.25 12.10 6.15
CA ASP A 397 18.86 11.45 4.89
C ASP A 397 20.01 11.38 3.88
N SER A 398 21.06 10.60 4.18
CA SER A 398 22.17 10.39 3.24
C SER A 398 22.57 8.92 3.12
N GLY A 399 22.40 8.36 1.91
CA GLY A 399 22.77 6.99 1.48
C GLY A 399 24.26 6.66 1.61
N ASP A 400 24.60 5.36 1.61
CA ASP A 400 25.97 4.89 1.89
C ASP A 400 26.84 4.56 0.66
N GLY A 401 26.33 4.80 -0.55
CA GLY A 401 27.00 4.46 -1.80
C GLY A 401 27.11 2.96 -2.12
N LYS A 402 26.56 2.07 -1.27
CA LYS A 402 26.49 0.60 -1.48
C LYS A 402 25.05 0.07 -1.57
N GLY A 403 24.10 0.97 -1.84
CA GLY A 403 22.70 0.63 -2.12
C GLY A 403 21.78 0.70 -0.91
N GLN A 404 22.25 1.12 0.27
CA GLN A 404 21.41 1.37 1.45
C GLN A 404 20.67 2.71 1.32
N GLN A 405 19.35 2.67 1.45
CA GLN A 405 18.52 3.86 1.63
C GLN A 405 18.33 4.13 3.14
N TYR A 406 18.33 5.41 3.53
CA TYR A 406 18.13 5.82 4.92
C TYR A 406 16.83 6.61 5.08
N ASN A 407 16.13 6.35 6.18
CA ASN A 407 15.01 7.13 6.66
C ASN A 407 15.30 7.63 8.08
N THR A 408 14.73 8.78 8.44
CA THR A 408 14.81 9.32 9.81
C THR A 408 13.92 8.54 10.80
N PRO A 409 14.23 8.55 12.11
CA PRO A 409 13.34 8.00 13.14
C PRO A 409 11.91 8.55 13.03
N GLU A 410 11.76 9.88 12.92
CA GLU A 410 10.44 10.53 12.76
C GLU A 410 9.65 9.95 11.58
N HIS A 411 10.30 9.81 10.42
CA HIS A 411 9.65 9.22 9.24
C HIS A 411 9.19 7.79 9.48
N VAL A 412 10.05 6.91 10.00
CA VAL A 412 9.71 5.48 10.14
C VAL A 412 8.64 5.23 11.20
N PHE A 413 8.63 5.99 12.30
CA PHE A 413 7.58 5.86 13.31
C PHE A 413 6.24 6.45 12.83
N ARG A 414 6.26 7.62 12.19
CA ARG A 414 5.04 8.30 11.72
C ARG A 414 4.43 7.66 10.48
N MET A 415 5.25 7.35 9.47
CA MET A 415 4.75 6.90 8.17
C MET A 415 4.66 5.38 8.07
N LEU A 416 5.58 4.65 8.71
CA LEU A 416 5.63 3.19 8.61
C LEU A 416 5.04 2.48 9.83
N HIS A 417 4.74 3.22 10.90
CA HIS A 417 4.34 2.67 12.20
C HIS A 417 5.37 1.65 12.73
N SER A 418 6.66 1.93 12.51
CA SER A 418 7.77 1.07 12.96
C SER A 418 7.65 0.80 14.47
N ASP A 419 7.91 -0.44 14.89
CA ASP A 419 8.01 -0.74 16.32
C ASP A 419 9.43 -0.56 16.81
N PHE A 420 10.42 -1.07 16.06
CA PHE A 420 11.82 -1.00 16.45
C PHE A 420 12.70 -0.56 15.29
N ILE A 421 13.66 0.32 15.56
CA ILE A 421 14.65 0.77 14.59
C ILE A 421 15.94 -0.02 14.75
N ILE A 422 16.53 -0.47 13.64
CA ILE A 422 17.83 -1.16 13.63
C ILE A 422 18.88 -0.21 13.07
N VAL A 423 19.83 0.18 13.92
CA VAL A 423 20.86 1.17 13.59
C VAL A 423 22.25 0.54 13.67
N GLY A 424 22.98 0.55 12.56
CA GLY A 424 24.36 0.03 12.47
C GLY A 424 25.39 1.14 12.53
N ARG A 425 25.89 1.55 11.36
CA ARG A 425 27.04 2.48 11.22
C ARG A 425 26.90 3.78 12.01
N GLY A 426 25.68 4.28 12.20
CA GLY A 426 25.44 5.47 13.03
C GLY A 426 25.86 5.30 14.50
N ILE A 427 26.05 4.06 14.97
CA ILE A 427 26.46 3.72 16.33
C ILE A 427 27.86 3.10 16.32
N TYR A 428 28.05 1.93 15.68
CA TYR A 428 29.31 1.19 15.84
C TYR A 428 30.53 1.84 15.18
N LYS A 429 30.34 2.79 14.25
CA LYS A 429 31.42 3.61 13.67
C LYS A 429 31.49 5.02 14.25
N SER A 430 30.66 5.34 15.24
CA SER A 430 30.76 6.61 15.97
C SER A 430 32.05 6.65 16.78
N GLU A 431 32.64 7.84 16.92
CA GLU A 431 33.75 8.05 17.86
C GLU A 431 33.32 7.75 19.31
N ASP A 432 32.05 8.00 19.61
CA ASP A 432 31.41 7.65 20.87
C ASP A 432 30.11 6.86 20.59
N PRO A 433 30.17 5.51 20.63
CA PRO A 433 29.01 4.67 20.42
C PRO A 433 27.93 4.80 21.51
N GLU A 434 28.30 5.12 22.75
CA GLU A 434 27.34 5.26 23.86
C GLU A 434 26.49 6.52 23.65
N THR A 435 27.13 7.66 23.42
CA THR A 435 26.44 8.91 23.11
C THR A 435 25.57 8.76 21.85
N ALA A 436 26.06 8.10 20.80
CA ALA A 436 25.27 7.85 19.60
C ALA A 436 24.01 6.99 19.90
N ALA A 437 24.15 5.92 20.68
CA ALA A 437 23.01 5.09 21.07
C ALA A 437 21.97 5.86 21.91
N ILE A 438 22.42 6.75 22.81
CA ILE A 438 21.52 7.63 23.58
C ILE A 438 20.72 8.54 22.65
N ILE A 439 21.36 9.14 21.64
CA ILE A 439 20.68 10.01 20.67
C ILE A 439 19.61 9.21 19.91
N TYR A 440 19.97 8.07 19.30
CA TYR A 440 19.00 7.26 18.56
C TYR A 440 17.86 6.73 19.44
N LYS A 441 18.15 6.36 20.70
CA LYS A 441 17.13 5.99 21.68
C LYS A 441 16.14 7.13 21.89
N ASN A 442 16.63 8.33 22.17
CA ASN A 442 15.77 9.49 22.47
C ASN A 442 14.96 9.92 21.24
N GLU A 443 15.59 10.01 20.07
CA GLU A 443 14.91 10.35 18.82
C GLU A 443 13.86 9.31 18.44
N GLY A 444 14.20 8.01 18.53
CA GLY A 444 13.26 6.93 18.26
C GLY A 444 12.08 6.93 19.25
N TRP A 445 12.34 7.13 20.54
CA TRP A 445 11.29 7.15 21.55
C TRP A 445 10.36 8.37 21.43
N ASN A 446 10.93 9.55 21.17
CA ASN A 446 10.17 10.77 20.95
C ASN A 446 9.30 10.65 19.68
N ALA A 447 9.85 10.14 18.58
CA ALA A 447 9.12 9.88 17.35
C ALA A 447 7.96 8.89 17.58
N TYR A 448 8.20 7.83 18.36
CA TYR A 448 7.15 6.90 18.79
C TYR A 448 6.04 7.63 19.57
N VAL A 449 6.37 8.38 20.62
CA VAL A 449 5.37 9.09 21.44
C VAL A 449 4.57 10.11 20.61
N ASN A 450 5.24 10.85 19.73
CA ASN A 450 4.58 11.79 18.83
C ASN A 450 3.62 11.08 17.87
N SER A 451 4.01 9.90 17.35
CA SER A 451 3.17 9.11 16.45
C SER A 451 1.92 8.51 17.10
N LEU A 452 1.81 8.51 18.43
CA LEU A 452 0.60 8.12 19.16
C LEU A 452 -0.45 9.25 19.23
N GLN A 453 -0.02 10.51 19.05
CA GLN A 453 -0.94 11.65 19.16
C GLN A 453 -1.74 11.79 17.87
N LYS A 454 -3.08 11.79 17.97
CA LYS A 454 -3.94 12.18 16.84
C LYS A 454 -3.56 13.61 16.45
N ASN A 455 -3.24 13.84 15.17
CA ASN A 455 -3.10 15.20 14.66
C ASN A 455 -4.42 15.94 14.88
N VAL A 456 -4.49 16.76 15.93
CA VAL A 456 -5.45 17.86 15.98
C VAL A 456 -4.91 18.86 14.97
N VAL A 457 -5.32 18.72 13.71
CA VAL A 457 -5.10 19.77 12.72
C VAL A 457 -5.83 21.00 13.27
N GLN A 458 -5.06 21.97 13.77
CA GLN A 458 -5.60 23.25 14.18
C GLN A 458 -6.16 23.95 12.94
N GLY A 459 -7.50 24.11 12.95
CA GLY A 459 -8.22 25.27 12.42
C GLY A 459 -8.13 25.56 10.94
#